data_AF-A0A371M3W8-F1
#
_entry.id   AF-A0A371M3W8-F1
#
_cell.length_a   1.000
_cell.length_b   1.000
_cell.length_c   1.000
_cell.angle_alpha   90.00
_cell.angle_beta   90.00
_cell.angle_gamma   90.00
#
_symmetry.space_group_name_H-M   'P 1'
#
loop_
_entity.id
_entity.type
_entity.pdbx_description
1 polymer ?
#
loop_
_entity_poly.entity_id
_entity_poly.type
_entity_poly.pdbx_seq_one_letter_code
_entity_poly.pdbx_strand_id
1 'polypeptide(L)'
;MPVDPVCGMEIPPESAEATTEYEGESFHFCSNDCQALFDSAPEKYVETPHPHLVEASGAILPRLPYGRAKGEFDIEIEDPTSLQEGDSVRFSKEITDDDVRKFAEATSDTNALHLNDAFAEKTRFGHRIVHGTLVSGLISAALACFPGLTIYISQNLEFRRPVDIGESLTAQCKIVDDLEGDRYRLTTRIENDADEIVLDGTATVLIDPLPE
;
A
#
# COMPACT_ATOMS: atom_id res chain seq x y z
N MET A 1 27.83 -9.89 -4.03
CA MET A 1 26.86 -10.79 -4.67
C MET A 1 26.02 -9.94 -5.61
N PRO A 2 25.58 -10.42 -6.77
CA PRO A 2 24.66 -9.64 -7.59
C PRO A 2 23.40 -9.32 -6.78
N VAL A 3 22.94 -8.08 -6.84
CA VAL A 3 21.72 -7.63 -6.16
C VAL A 3 20.65 -7.45 -7.22
N ASP A 4 19.45 -7.98 -6.97
CA ASP A 4 18.32 -7.79 -7.88
C ASP A 4 18.01 -6.28 -8.00
N PRO A 5 18.17 -5.65 -9.18
CA PRO A 5 17.97 -4.21 -9.33
C PRO A 5 16.50 -3.78 -9.09
N VAL A 6 15.55 -4.72 -9.11
CA VAL A 6 14.12 -4.48 -8.95
C VAL A 6 13.63 -4.72 -7.54
N CYS A 7 14.23 -5.63 -6.76
CA CYS A 7 13.75 -5.96 -5.41
C CYS A 7 14.79 -5.77 -4.28
N GLY A 8 16.06 -5.55 -4.60
CA GLY A 8 17.10 -5.29 -3.58
C GLY A 8 17.61 -6.53 -2.87
N MET A 9 17.09 -7.71 -3.22
CA MET A 9 17.54 -8.98 -2.66
C MET A 9 18.96 -9.30 -3.15
N GLU A 10 19.83 -9.69 -2.22
CA GLU A 10 21.14 -10.23 -2.58
C GLU A 10 20.98 -11.66 -3.14
N ILE A 11 21.47 -11.88 -4.35
CA ILE A 11 21.33 -13.16 -5.04
C ILE A 11 22.69 -13.85 -5.06
N PRO A 12 22.84 -15.05 -4.47
CA PRO A 12 24.00 -15.89 -4.73
C PRO A 12 24.08 -16.21 -6.25
N PRO A 13 25.23 -16.01 -6.93
CA PRO A 13 25.34 -16.06 -8.40
C PRO A 13 24.81 -17.36 -9.04
N GLU A 14 24.88 -18.48 -8.31
CA GLU A 14 24.41 -19.80 -8.74
C GLU A 14 22.91 -20.06 -8.50
N SER A 15 22.21 -19.10 -7.89
CA SER A 15 20.80 -19.21 -7.49
C SER A 15 19.89 -18.17 -8.15
N ALA A 16 20.41 -17.36 -9.07
CA ALA A 16 19.59 -16.43 -9.84
C ALA A 16 18.53 -17.19 -10.64
N GLU A 17 17.26 -16.90 -10.36
CA GLU A 17 16.13 -17.56 -11.02
C GLU A 17 15.99 -17.08 -12.48
N ALA A 18 16.33 -15.81 -12.72
CA ALA A 18 16.29 -15.19 -14.03
C ALA A 18 17.49 -14.26 -14.25
N THR A 19 17.85 -14.06 -15.52
CA THR A 19 18.91 -13.12 -15.94
C THR A 19 18.52 -12.44 -17.25
N THR A 20 18.92 -11.19 -17.41
CA THR A 20 18.74 -10.42 -18.65
C THR A 20 20.00 -9.62 -18.96
N GLU A 21 20.21 -9.28 -20.23
CA GLU A 21 21.32 -8.43 -20.67
C GLU A 21 20.76 -7.10 -21.17
N TYR A 22 21.25 -5.98 -20.63
CA TYR A 22 20.82 -4.64 -21.01
C TYR A 22 22.04 -3.71 -21.07
N GLU A 23 22.18 -2.96 -22.17
CA GLU A 23 23.34 -2.10 -22.46
C GLU A 23 24.74 -2.76 -22.34
N GLY A 24 24.80 -4.08 -22.49
CA GLY A 24 26.04 -4.86 -22.39
C GLY A 24 26.44 -5.23 -20.95
N GLU A 25 25.55 -4.99 -19.99
CA GLU A 25 25.66 -5.45 -18.61
C GLU A 25 24.65 -6.58 -18.35
N SER A 26 25.05 -7.58 -17.56
CA SER A 26 24.18 -8.70 -17.17
C SER A 26 23.55 -8.43 -15.80
N PHE A 27 22.22 -8.51 -15.74
CA PHE A 27 21.43 -8.35 -14.53
C PHE A 27 20.88 -9.71 -14.07
N HIS A 28 20.83 -9.90 -12.76
CA HIS A 28 20.33 -11.11 -12.11
C HIS A 28 19.09 -10.79 -11.29
N PHE A 29 18.10 -11.69 -11.33
CA PHE A 29 16.82 -11.48 -10.67
C PHE A 29 16.47 -12.65 -9.73
N CYS A 30 15.86 -12.32 -8.60
CA CYS A 30 15.42 -13.28 -7.59
C CYS A 30 14.19 -14.05 -8.05
N SER A 31 13.45 -13.53 -9.03
CA SER A 31 12.26 -14.15 -9.60
C SER A 31 12.00 -13.67 -11.03
N ASN A 32 11.19 -14.44 -11.76
CA ASN A 32 10.70 -14.05 -13.08
C ASN A 32 9.84 -12.76 -13.05
N ASP A 33 9.17 -12.47 -11.93
CA ASP A 33 8.38 -11.24 -11.77
C ASP A 33 9.27 -10.00 -11.71
N CYS A 34 10.41 -10.08 -11.00
CA CYS A 34 11.40 -9.00 -10.96
C CYS A 34 11.98 -8.75 -12.36
N GLN A 35 12.33 -9.81 -13.10
CA GLN A 35 12.76 -9.67 -14.49
C GLN A 35 11.70 -8.97 -15.35
N ALA A 36 10.43 -9.39 -15.27
CA ALA A 36 9.35 -8.79 -16.07
C ALA A 36 9.16 -7.30 -15.78
N LEU A 37 9.31 -6.89 -14.52
CA LEU A 37 9.27 -5.48 -14.10
C LEU A 37 10.46 -4.69 -14.66
N PHE A 38 11.67 -5.24 -14.61
CA PHE A 38 12.86 -4.65 -15.22
C PHE A 38 12.67 -4.46 -16.72
N ASP A 39 12.30 -5.51 -17.44
CA ASP A 39 12.13 -5.52 -18.90
C ASP A 39 11.07 -4.51 -19.37
N SER A 40 10.09 -4.17 -18.52
CA SER A 40 9.05 -3.18 -18.85
C SER A 40 9.56 -1.73 -18.87
N ALA A 41 10.61 -1.42 -18.11
CA ALA A 41 11.17 -0.07 -18.00
C ALA A 41 12.63 -0.10 -17.48
N PRO A 42 13.59 -0.69 -18.22
CA PRO A 42 14.93 -1.01 -17.72
C PRO A 42 15.73 0.24 -17.30
N GLU A 43 15.61 1.34 -18.06
CA GLU A 43 16.26 2.63 -17.76
C GLU A 43 16.00 3.08 -16.31
N LYS A 44 14.77 2.88 -15.79
CA LYS A 44 14.39 3.27 -14.42
C LYS A 44 15.22 2.56 -13.35
N TYR A 45 15.53 1.28 -13.57
CA TYR A 45 16.22 0.43 -12.60
C TYR A 45 17.75 0.53 -12.74
N VAL A 46 18.25 0.92 -13.92
CA VAL A 46 19.67 1.20 -14.16
C VAL A 46 20.06 2.56 -13.59
N GLU A 47 19.24 3.60 -13.83
CA GLU A 47 19.50 4.95 -13.32
C GLU A 47 19.32 5.04 -11.80
N THR A 48 18.33 4.34 -11.26
CA THR A 48 18.06 4.27 -9.82
C THR A 48 17.89 2.80 -9.43
N PRO A 49 18.99 2.10 -9.06
CA PRO A 49 18.92 0.74 -8.55
C PRO A 49 17.99 0.67 -7.34
N HIS A 50 17.12 -0.32 -7.30
CA HIS A 50 16.09 -0.50 -6.28
C HIS A 50 15.10 0.67 -6.19
N PRO A 51 14.44 1.07 -7.30
CA PRO A 51 13.52 2.20 -7.28
C PRO A 51 12.24 1.91 -6.49
N HIS A 52 12.09 0.66 -6.04
CA HIS A 52 11.07 0.22 -5.12
C HIS A 52 11.46 0.44 -3.67
N LEU A 53 12.75 0.48 -3.32
CA LEU A 53 13.23 0.88 -2.01
C LEU A 53 13.08 2.39 -1.89
N VAL A 54 11.92 2.82 -1.39
CA VAL A 54 11.67 4.23 -1.12
C VAL A 54 12.24 4.56 0.24
N GLU A 55 13.21 5.48 0.29
CA GLU A 55 13.65 6.09 1.53
C GLU A 55 12.62 7.13 1.96
N ALA A 56 11.92 6.86 3.06
CA ALA A 56 10.93 7.77 3.63
C ALA A 56 11.21 7.89 5.13
N SER A 57 11.47 9.13 5.58
CA SER A 57 11.79 9.44 6.99
C SER A 57 12.90 8.56 7.60
N GLY A 58 13.89 8.15 6.81
CA GLY A 58 15.02 7.31 7.28
C GLY A 58 14.74 5.81 7.32
N ALA A 59 13.57 5.35 6.85
CA ALA A 59 13.25 3.93 6.66
C ALA A 59 13.30 3.54 5.18
N ILE A 60 13.77 2.32 4.90
CA ILE A 60 13.76 1.72 3.56
C ILE A 60 12.51 0.85 3.41
N LEU A 61 11.65 1.16 2.44
CA LEU A 61 10.40 0.43 2.20
C LEU A 61 10.41 -0.30 0.85
N PRO A 62 10.14 -1.62 0.78
CA PRO A 62 10.10 -2.35 -0.49
C PRO A 62 8.74 -2.17 -1.21
N ARG A 63 8.64 -1.20 -2.13
CA ARG A 63 7.41 -0.86 -2.86
C ARG A 63 7.55 -0.85 -4.37
N LEU A 64 6.99 -1.84 -5.04
CA LEU A 64 7.01 -1.88 -6.50
C LEU A 64 6.02 -0.86 -7.10
N PRO A 65 6.42 -0.09 -8.12
CA PRO A 65 5.47 0.69 -8.92
C PRO A 65 4.51 -0.27 -9.64
N TYR A 66 3.20 -0.08 -9.49
CA TYR A 66 2.20 -0.94 -10.14
C TYR A 66 1.14 -0.12 -10.89
N GLY A 67 1.07 -0.33 -12.21
CA GLY A 67 0.08 0.29 -13.08
C GLY A 67 0.03 1.83 -12.96
N ARG A 68 -1.12 2.37 -12.60
CA ARG A 68 -1.35 3.81 -12.36
C ARG A 68 -1.55 4.14 -10.89
N ALA A 69 -1.07 3.29 -9.98
CA ALA A 69 -1.16 3.55 -8.55
C ALA A 69 -0.48 4.88 -8.21
N LYS A 70 -1.15 5.69 -7.38
CA LYS A 70 -0.70 7.00 -6.90
C LYS A 70 -0.99 7.10 -5.40
N GLY A 71 -0.31 8.03 -4.77
CA GLY A 71 -0.57 8.48 -3.41
C GLY A 71 0.69 8.98 -2.74
N GLU A 72 0.51 9.58 -1.57
CA GLU A 72 1.57 10.16 -0.76
C GLU A 72 1.64 9.41 0.57
N PHE A 73 2.85 9.28 1.10
CA PHE A 73 3.09 8.58 2.36
C PHE A 73 3.72 9.53 3.36
N ASP A 74 3.35 9.35 4.62
CA ASP A 74 3.98 10.02 5.74
C ASP A 74 4.34 8.95 6.79
N ILE A 75 5.52 9.08 7.39
CA ILE A 75 6.06 8.13 8.35
C ILE A 75 6.56 8.93 9.55
N GLU A 76 5.92 8.67 10.70
CA GLU A 76 6.25 9.22 12.01
C GLU A 76 6.70 8.06 12.91
N ILE A 77 7.96 7.64 12.76
CA ILE A 77 8.59 6.54 13.52
C ILE A 77 9.88 7.06 14.15
N GLU A 78 10.10 6.80 15.45
CA GLU A 78 11.32 7.25 16.14
C GLU A 78 12.55 6.41 15.77
N ASP A 79 12.41 5.08 15.74
CA ASP A 79 13.47 4.14 15.37
C ASP A 79 12.91 3.06 14.42
N PRO A 80 13.31 3.05 13.13
CA PRO A 80 12.79 2.09 12.16
C PRO A 80 13.24 0.64 12.42
N THR A 81 14.19 0.43 13.33
CA THR A 81 14.66 -0.91 13.75
C THR A 81 13.96 -1.42 15.01
N SER A 82 13.21 -0.56 15.70
CA SER A 82 12.54 -0.88 16.97
C SER A 82 11.22 -0.11 17.09
N LEU A 83 10.15 -0.67 16.55
CA LEU A 83 8.82 -0.07 16.60
C LEU A 83 8.26 -0.05 18.03
N GLN A 84 7.49 0.98 18.34
CA GLN A 84 6.93 1.21 19.67
C GLN A 84 5.56 1.91 19.62
N GLU A 85 4.90 1.97 20.77
CA GLU A 85 3.68 2.76 20.95
C GLU A 85 3.92 4.22 20.55
N GLY A 86 3.00 4.78 19.75
CA GLY A 86 3.12 6.15 19.25
C GLY A 86 3.51 6.22 17.78
N ASP A 87 4.29 5.25 17.29
CA ASP A 87 4.72 5.17 15.91
C ASP A 87 3.51 5.09 14.97
N SER A 88 3.57 5.85 13.88
CA SER A 88 2.46 5.91 12.94
C SER A 88 2.90 6.07 11.49
N VAL A 89 2.06 5.56 10.60
CA VAL A 89 2.23 5.68 9.15
C VAL A 89 0.93 6.14 8.52
N ARG A 90 1.04 6.90 7.45
CA ARG A 90 -0.09 7.45 6.70
C ARG A 90 0.03 7.20 5.22
N PHE A 91 -1.11 7.06 4.58
CA PHE A 91 -1.24 7.03 3.13
C PHE A 91 -2.41 7.89 2.67
N SER A 92 -2.15 8.76 1.71
CA SER A 92 -3.14 9.68 1.16
C SER A 92 -3.32 9.48 -0.34
N LYS A 93 -4.56 9.42 -0.82
CA LYS A 93 -4.87 9.47 -2.27
C LYS A 93 -6.30 9.97 -2.52
N GLU A 94 -6.49 10.50 -3.73
CA GLU A 94 -7.83 10.72 -4.31
C GLU A 94 -8.44 9.38 -4.73
N ILE A 95 -9.73 9.16 -4.43
CA ILE A 95 -10.49 8.01 -4.92
C ILE A 95 -11.24 8.36 -6.20
N THR A 96 -10.84 7.76 -7.32
CA THR A 96 -11.39 8.09 -8.64
C THR A 96 -12.55 7.18 -9.06
N ASP A 97 -13.32 7.59 -10.08
CA ASP A 97 -14.35 6.72 -10.70
C ASP A 97 -13.73 5.43 -11.29
N ASP A 98 -12.48 5.51 -11.76
CA ASP A 98 -11.73 4.36 -12.26
C ASP A 98 -11.41 3.36 -11.14
N ASP A 99 -11.05 3.83 -9.94
CA ASP A 99 -10.86 2.98 -8.76
C ASP A 99 -12.16 2.24 -8.41
N VAL A 100 -13.31 2.94 -8.40
CA VAL A 100 -14.63 2.36 -8.11
C VAL A 100 -14.98 1.25 -9.12
N ARG A 101 -14.73 1.49 -10.41
CA ARG A 101 -15.01 0.49 -11.47
C ARG A 101 -14.09 -0.73 -11.34
N LYS A 102 -12.79 -0.52 -11.15
CA LYS A 102 -11.82 -1.61 -10.97
C LYS A 102 -12.13 -2.44 -9.72
N PHE A 103 -12.54 -1.80 -8.64
CA PHE A 103 -12.95 -2.49 -7.44
C PHE A 103 -14.21 -3.35 -7.69
N ALA A 104 -15.21 -2.81 -8.37
CA ALA A 104 -16.41 -3.56 -8.74
C ALA A 104 -16.09 -4.77 -9.64
N GLU A 105 -15.14 -4.63 -10.57
CA GLU A 105 -14.65 -5.72 -11.41
C GLU A 105 -13.93 -6.79 -10.58
N ALA A 106 -12.97 -6.38 -9.75
CA ALA A 106 -12.15 -7.29 -8.96
C ALA A 106 -12.95 -8.06 -7.90
N THR A 107 -13.94 -7.41 -7.29
CA THR A 107 -14.73 -8.00 -6.18
C THR A 107 -16.07 -8.56 -6.61
N SER A 108 -16.49 -8.28 -7.84
CA SER A 108 -17.86 -8.52 -8.34
C SER A 108 -18.95 -7.74 -7.58
N ASP A 109 -18.62 -6.80 -6.70
CA ASP A 109 -19.60 -5.88 -6.11
C ASP A 109 -20.05 -4.84 -7.13
N THR A 110 -21.07 -5.25 -7.89
CA THR A 110 -21.68 -4.48 -8.97
C THR A 110 -22.96 -3.77 -8.53
N ASN A 111 -23.11 -3.48 -7.24
CA ASN A 111 -24.28 -2.76 -6.72
C ASN A 111 -24.46 -1.43 -7.48
N ALA A 112 -25.69 -1.22 -8.00
CA ALA A 112 -26.02 -0.08 -8.82
C ALA A 112 -25.77 1.28 -8.14
N LEU A 113 -25.78 1.32 -6.81
CA LEU A 113 -25.46 2.52 -6.02
C LEU A 113 -24.06 3.09 -6.37
N HIS A 114 -23.09 2.24 -6.69
CA HIS A 114 -21.72 2.67 -6.98
C HIS A 114 -21.47 2.96 -8.47
N LEU A 115 -22.35 2.47 -9.35
CA LEU A 115 -22.08 2.38 -10.79
C LEU A 115 -23.10 3.09 -11.69
N ASN A 116 -24.25 3.50 -11.18
CA ASN A 116 -25.33 4.10 -11.97
C ASN A 116 -25.87 5.39 -11.33
N ASP A 117 -25.60 6.54 -11.96
CA ASP A 117 -26.06 7.85 -11.47
C ASP A 117 -27.59 7.93 -11.33
N ALA A 118 -28.34 7.52 -12.36
CA ALA A 118 -29.81 7.58 -12.36
C ALA A 118 -30.46 6.67 -11.30
N PHE A 119 -29.77 5.60 -10.89
CA PHE A 119 -30.18 4.79 -9.75
C PHE A 119 -29.85 5.49 -8.43
N ALA A 120 -28.61 5.98 -8.31
CA ALA A 120 -28.09 6.58 -7.09
C ALA A 120 -28.84 7.89 -6.71
N GLU A 121 -29.25 8.69 -7.69
CA GLU A 121 -30.13 9.87 -7.53
C GLU A 121 -31.44 9.56 -6.78
N LYS A 122 -31.94 8.33 -6.89
CA LYS A 122 -33.19 7.90 -6.25
C LYS A 122 -32.97 7.36 -4.83
N THR A 123 -31.73 7.23 -4.41
CA THR A 123 -31.38 6.74 -3.07
C THR A 123 -31.30 7.92 -2.09
N ARG A 124 -31.16 7.63 -0.80
CA ARG A 124 -30.94 8.65 0.23
C ARG A 124 -29.66 9.48 0.04
N PHE A 125 -28.72 9.00 -0.78
CA PHE A 125 -27.46 9.67 -1.02
C PHE A 125 -27.61 10.76 -2.10
N GLY A 126 -28.49 10.57 -3.09
CA GLY A 126 -28.71 11.53 -4.17
C GLY A 126 -27.67 11.49 -5.30
N HIS A 127 -26.60 10.72 -5.15
CA HIS A 127 -25.53 10.50 -6.12
C HIS A 127 -24.77 9.21 -5.79
N ARG A 128 -23.85 8.80 -6.67
CA ARG A 128 -23.01 7.61 -6.45
C ARG A 128 -22.00 7.86 -5.35
N ILE A 129 -21.79 6.86 -4.51
CA ILE A 129 -20.77 6.88 -3.45
C ILE A 129 -19.76 5.76 -3.69
N VAL A 130 -18.57 5.89 -3.12
CA VAL A 130 -17.51 4.86 -3.18
C VAL A 130 -17.89 3.65 -2.33
N HIS A 131 -17.48 2.44 -2.73
CA HIS A 131 -17.60 1.24 -1.88
C HIS A 131 -16.82 1.41 -0.57
N GLY A 132 -17.45 1.15 0.58
CA GLY A 132 -16.77 1.24 1.88
C GLY A 132 -15.54 0.33 1.97
N THR A 133 -15.61 -0.88 1.41
CA THR A 133 -14.49 -1.82 1.40
C THR A 133 -13.32 -1.32 0.53
N LEU A 134 -13.58 -0.61 -0.57
CA LEU A 134 -12.54 0.04 -1.36
C LEU A 134 -11.79 1.08 -0.50
N VAL A 135 -12.53 1.91 0.22
CA VAL A 135 -11.97 2.90 1.16
C VAL A 135 -11.12 2.21 2.23
N SER A 136 -11.60 1.12 2.82
CA SER A 136 -10.84 0.36 3.83
C SER A 136 -9.51 -0.20 3.30
N GLY A 137 -9.39 -0.40 1.98
CA GLY A 137 -8.15 -0.83 1.33
C GLY A 137 -6.99 0.16 1.50
N LEU A 138 -7.28 1.44 1.75
CA LEU A 138 -6.25 2.45 2.05
C LEU A 138 -5.48 2.14 3.34
N ILE A 139 -6.11 1.45 4.31
CA ILE A 139 -5.42 0.98 5.52
C ILE A 139 -4.33 -0.01 5.15
N SER A 140 -4.61 -0.95 4.23
CA SER A 140 -3.62 -1.90 3.73
C SER A 140 -2.43 -1.17 3.09
N ALA A 141 -2.72 -0.15 2.28
CA ALA A 141 -1.69 0.67 1.65
C ALA A 141 -0.86 1.48 2.67
N ALA A 142 -1.46 1.97 3.76
CA ALA A 142 -0.73 2.62 4.85
C ALA A 142 0.14 1.63 5.66
N LEU A 143 -0.39 0.45 5.99
CA LEU A 143 0.35 -0.58 6.74
C LEU A 143 1.64 -1.04 6.03
N ALA A 144 1.64 -1.02 4.70
CA ALA A 144 2.83 -1.30 3.89
C ALA A 144 3.93 -0.20 3.98
N CYS A 145 3.74 0.84 4.79
CA CYS A 145 4.77 1.83 5.12
C CYS A 145 5.54 1.53 6.40
N PHE A 146 5.10 0.57 7.22
CA PHE A 146 5.94 0.18 8.35
C PHE A 146 7.23 -0.47 7.84
N PRO A 147 8.38 -0.24 8.50
CA PRO A 147 9.62 -0.92 8.17
C PRO A 147 9.46 -2.42 8.45
N GLY A 148 10.01 -3.25 7.57
CA GLY A 148 9.85 -4.70 7.64
C GLY A 148 8.69 -5.23 6.79
N LEU A 149 8.33 -6.49 7.04
CA LEU A 149 7.27 -7.21 6.36
C LEU A 149 6.02 -7.23 7.23
N THR A 150 5.09 -6.31 6.95
CA THR A 150 3.82 -6.23 7.68
C THR A 150 2.83 -7.32 7.26
N ILE A 151 2.49 -8.20 8.19
CA ILE A 151 1.47 -9.24 8.07
C ILE A 151 0.19 -8.77 8.78
N TYR A 152 -0.88 -8.61 7.99
CA TYR A 152 -2.15 -8.09 8.46
C TYR A 152 -3.04 -9.20 9.05
N ILE A 153 -3.11 -9.30 10.38
CA ILE A 153 -3.75 -10.43 11.08
C ILE A 153 -5.27 -10.23 11.22
N SER A 154 -5.71 -9.05 11.67
CA SER A 154 -7.12 -8.79 11.94
C SER A 154 -7.45 -7.31 11.80
N GLN A 155 -8.70 -7.00 11.45
CA GLN A 155 -9.19 -5.63 11.30
C GLN A 155 -10.67 -5.54 11.72
N ASN A 156 -11.01 -4.52 12.51
CA ASN A 156 -12.39 -4.14 12.85
C ASN A 156 -12.70 -2.75 12.28
N LEU A 157 -13.81 -2.57 11.56
CA LEU A 157 -14.13 -1.33 10.86
C LEU A 157 -15.51 -0.79 11.25
N GLU A 158 -15.58 0.51 11.47
CA GLU A 158 -16.82 1.28 11.59
C GLU A 158 -16.86 2.36 10.52
N PHE A 159 -17.81 2.25 9.58
CA PHE A 159 -18.04 3.24 8.53
C PHE A 159 -18.87 4.40 9.09
N ARG A 160 -18.24 5.57 9.24
CA ARG A 160 -18.85 6.76 9.84
C ARG A 160 -19.60 7.62 8.82
N ARG A 161 -19.10 7.70 7.59
CA ARG A 161 -19.63 8.55 6.51
C ARG A 161 -19.54 7.87 5.15
N PRO A 162 -20.45 8.16 4.20
CA PRO A 162 -20.22 7.86 2.80
C PRO A 162 -19.07 8.69 2.25
N VAL A 163 -18.43 8.20 1.18
CA VAL A 163 -17.34 8.89 0.48
C VAL A 163 -17.78 9.22 -0.93
N ASP A 164 -17.48 10.43 -1.35
CA ASP A 164 -17.78 10.90 -2.70
C ASP A 164 -16.67 10.51 -3.68
N ILE A 165 -17.06 10.28 -4.94
CA ILE A 165 -16.09 10.00 -5.99
C ILE A 165 -15.32 11.30 -6.29
N GLY A 166 -13.99 11.21 -6.29
CA GLY A 166 -13.07 12.34 -6.42
C GLY A 166 -12.64 12.94 -5.08
N GLU A 167 -13.05 12.35 -3.95
CA GLU A 167 -12.62 12.79 -2.62
C GLU A 167 -11.19 12.28 -2.31
N SER A 168 -10.37 13.16 -1.73
CA SER A 168 -9.07 12.81 -1.17
C SER A 168 -9.22 12.27 0.24
N LEU A 169 -8.60 11.12 0.50
CA LEU A 169 -8.66 10.44 1.77
C LEU A 169 -7.26 10.13 2.29
N THR A 170 -7.09 10.24 3.60
CA THR A 170 -5.86 9.90 4.31
C THR A 170 -6.14 8.78 5.31
N ALA A 171 -5.51 7.62 5.11
CA ALA A 171 -5.51 6.54 6.09
C ALA A 171 -4.32 6.70 7.04
N GLN A 172 -4.56 6.61 8.35
CA GLN A 172 -3.53 6.57 9.39
C GLN A 172 -3.60 5.25 10.16
N CYS A 173 -2.45 4.61 10.31
CA CYS A 173 -2.26 3.46 11.19
C CYS A 173 -1.28 3.86 12.29
N LYS A 174 -1.68 3.74 13.55
CA LYS A 174 -0.86 4.11 14.70
C LYS A 174 -0.78 2.98 15.71
N ILE A 175 0.43 2.62 16.13
CA ILE A 175 0.66 1.61 17.17
C ILE A 175 0.20 2.16 18.52
N VAL A 176 -0.63 1.38 19.21
CA VAL A 176 -1.21 1.71 20.52
C VAL A 176 -0.97 0.66 21.59
N ASP A 177 -0.40 -0.49 21.23
CA ASP A 177 -0.08 -1.59 22.15
C ASP A 177 0.96 -2.51 21.49
N ASP A 178 2.02 -2.88 22.23
CA ASP A 178 2.93 -3.96 21.87
C ASP A 178 2.43 -5.27 22.51
N LEU A 179 2.09 -6.24 21.67
CA LEU A 179 1.50 -7.52 22.09
C LEU A 179 2.55 -8.65 22.24
N GLU A 180 3.84 -8.31 22.23
CA GLU A 180 5.00 -9.21 22.21
C GLU A 180 5.12 -10.05 20.92
N GLY A 181 6.36 -10.46 20.61
CA GLY A 181 6.65 -11.29 19.43
C GLY A 181 6.34 -10.59 18.11
N ASP A 182 6.77 -9.32 18.01
CA ASP A 182 6.64 -8.44 16.85
C ASP A 182 5.18 -8.18 16.42
N ARG A 183 4.24 -8.38 17.36
CA ARG A 183 2.81 -8.13 17.15
C ARG A 183 2.40 -6.82 17.77
N TYR A 184 1.62 -6.05 17.01
CA TYR A 184 1.18 -4.73 17.43
C TYR A 184 -0.33 -4.59 17.28
N ARG A 185 -0.96 -3.90 18.23
CA ARG A 185 -2.32 -3.37 18.04
C ARG A 185 -2.23 -1.95 17.52
N LEU A 186 -3.08 -1.64 16.55
CA LEU A 186 -3.14 -0.32 15.94
C LEU A 186 -4.55 0.25 16.00
N THR A 187 -4.63 1.57 16.14
CA THR A 187 -5.80 2.31 15.65
C THR A 187 -5.66 2.52 14.16
N THR A 188 -6.75 2.32 13.41
CA THR A 188 -6.80 2.55 11.97
C THR A 188 -7.93 3.53 11.65
N ARG A 189 -7.58 4.68 11.09
CA ARG A 189 -8.52 5.77 10.78
C ARG A 189 -8.38 6.21 9.35
N ILE A 190 -9.49 6.64 8.75
CA ILE A 190 -9.49 7.31 7.45
C ILE A 190 -10.28 8.60 7.58
N GLU A 191 -9.65 9.70 7.18
CA GLU A 191 -10.19 11.06 7.23
C GLU A 191 -10.16 11.68 5.83
N ASN A 192 -11.04 12.64 5.56
CA ASN A 192 -11.01 13.46 4.35
C ASN A 192 -10.26 14.79 4.60
N ASP A 193 -10.12 15.62 3.57
CA ASP A 193 -9.43 16.93 3.65
C ASP A 193 -10.11 17.94 4.60
N ALA A 194 -11.32 17.64 5.09
CA ALA A 194 -12.02 18.43 6.10
C ALA A 194 -11.82 17.88 7.52
N ASP A 195 -10.87 16.96 7.72
CA ASP A 195 -10.58 16.26 8.97
C ASP A 195 -11.79 15.48 9.53
N GLU A 196 -12.74 15.12 8.67
CA GLU A 196 -13.89 14.32 9.08
C GLU A 196 -13.55 12.83 9.01
N ILE A 197 -13.74 12.12 10.13
CA ILE A 197 -13.58 10.67 10.16
C ILE A 197 -14.64 10.01 9.28
N VAL A 198 -14.16 9.33 8.24
CA VAL A 198 -14.92 8.51 7.30
C VAL A 198 -14.98 7.07 7.78
N LEU A 199 -13.87 6.56 8.29
CA LEU A 199 -13.72 5.21 8.79
C LEU A 199 -12.89 5.21 10.08
N ASP A 200 -13.34 4.46 11.07
CA ASP A 200 -12.66 4.30 12.35
C ASP A 200 -12.54 2.81 12.69
N GLY A 201 -11.44 2.40 13.30
CA GLY A 201 -11.17 0.97 13.43
C GLY A 201 -9.91 0.64 14.22
N THR A 202 -9.66 -0.66 14.32
CA THR A 202 -8.48 -1.22 14.96
C THR A 202 -7.93 -2.39 14.17
N ALA A 203 -6.61 -2.52 14.09
CA ALA A 203 -5.92 -3.65 13.50
C ALA A 203 -5.08 -4.40 14.53
N THR A 204 -4.78 -5.67 14.23
CA THR A 204 -3.60 -6.36 14.77
C THR A 204 -2.72 -6.75 13.59
N VAL A 205 -1.42 -6.50 13.71
CA VAL A 205 -0.40 -6.88 12.72
C VAL A 205 0.75 -7.63 13.39
N LEU A 206 1.50 -8.36 12.59
CA LEU A 206 2.83 -8.88 12.89
C LEU A 206 3.81 -8.22 11.92
N ILE A 207 4.98 -7.79 12.35
CA ILE A 207 5.96 -7.14 11.48
C ILE A 207 7.28 -7.92 11.56
N ASP A 208 7.54 -8.73 10.54
CA ASP A 208 8.78 -9.50 10.46
C ASP A 208 9.92 -8.64 9.89
N PRO A 209 11.19 -8.98 10.16
CA PRO A 209 12.32 -8.45 9.40
C PRO A 209 12.18 -8.74 7.90
N LEU A 210 12.76 -7.90 7.04
CA LEU A 210 12.90 -8.22 5.63
C LEU A 210 13.78 -9.47 5.44
N PRO A 211 13.51 -10.31 4.42
CA PRO A 211 14.37 -11.44 4.12
C PRO A 211 15.80 -10.97 3.80
N GLU A 212 16.79 -11.74 4.28
CA GLU A 212 18.20 -11.63 3.90
C GLU A 212 18.45 -12.22 2.50
#